data_AF-A0A6A6TZY0-F1
#
_entry.id   AF-A0A6A6TZY0-F1
#
_cell.length_a   1.000
_cell.length_b   1.000
_cell.length_c   1.000
_cell.angle_alpha   90.00
_cell.angle_beta   90.00
_cell.angle_gamma   90.00
#
_symmetry.space_group_name_H-M   'P 1'
#
loop_
_entity.id
_entity.type
_entity.pdbx_description
1 polymer ?
#
loop_
_entity_poly.entity_id
_entity_poly.type
_entity_poly.pdbx_seq_one_letter_code
_entity_poly.pdbx_strand_id
1 'polypeptide(L)'
;MLSPQSFIYAITGLLGLLASGAAARSAEHLNVQVDLSFGHDGHHVWTDDHRHVTGWTMDGDQYGHHPELLSDRVILTPPWPGNKRASAWADWPEMDEHWTVNSEFRVSGPEHASANFNIWYVSDKHLVESSSIYTVGKFDGLAIVMDQYHHGGSIRGFLNDGTISYKDHHHVDSLPFGHCTYSFRNTGQWANLELRQTEHDFEVLVDGHRCFQTKKVKVHPGHYFGLTAASSEPPDSIEVKNFIVKGPAHNAHDPSHDATDHAHHAADYYNPSHYQSASHHDPVHHDAIHGAPPPKYEHHEHHKDSRDQYDGKDWYWVDEKEHIKDHESGYYNNEKERFGDLHDRMQLLNHQMDLLYHDFSVFKDTAEDKQRELTSWLAPIHEYVSINKVMLERMEATIEELKSQVSGKEFKEHLEGLSHLVAESHATLMAGIPNSVHSMVSSNSPRFGFFVFVIVASQVMLLGSYIVYRRRQDAAPKKYL
;
A
#
# COMPACT_ATOMS: atom_id res chain seq x y z
N MET A 1 -52.84 -11.33 -43.29
CA MET A 1 -52.95 -11.34 -41.82
C MET A 1 -51.83 -12.20 -41.28
N LEU A 2 -50.75 -11.59 -40.77
CA LEU A 2 -49.72 -12.27 -39.99
C LEU A 2 -49.60 -11.55 -38.64
N SER A 3 -49.46 -12.33 -37.58
CA SER A 3 -49.69 -11.90 -36.19
C SER A 3 -48.56 -11.04 -35.60
N PRO A 4 -48.83 -10.24 -34.53
CA PRO A 4 -47.90 -9.25 -33.99
C PRO A 4 -46.80 -9.82 -33.07
N GLN A 5 -46.62 -11.14 -33.00
CA GLN A 5 -45.66 -11.75 -32.05
C GLN A 5 -44.22 -11.90 -32.58
N SER A 6 -43.99 -11.63 -33.87
CA SER A 6 -42.66 -11.79 -34.49
C SER A 6 -41.75 -10.55 -34.36
N PHE A 7 -42.25 -9.43 -33.81
CA PHE A 7 -41.49 -8.18 -33.74
C PHE A 7 -40.71 -7.99 -32.43
N ILE A 8 -41.04 -8.74 -31.37
CA ILE A 8 -40.40 -8.59 -30.05
C ILE A 8 -39.09 -9.38 -29.95
N TYR A 9 -38.92 -10.45 -30.72
CA TYR A 9 -37.68 -11.24 -30.75
C TYR A 9 -36.59 -10.68 -31.68
N ALA A 10 -36.91 -9.69 -32.53
CA ALA A 10 -35.95 -9.06 -33.43
C ALA A 10 -35.11 -7.95 -32.73
N ILE A 11 -35.58 -7.42 -31.59
CA ILE A 11 -34.90 -6.35 -30.86
C ILE A 11 -33.98 -6.92 -29.77
N THR A 12 -34.27 -8.11 -29.23
CA THR A 12 -33.41 -8.78 -28.24
C THR A 12 -32.18 -9.47 -28.85
N GLY A 13 -32.18 -9.71 -30.18
CA GLY A 13 -31.00 -10.23 -30.89
C GLY A 13 -29.98 -9.17 -31.31
N LEU A 14 -30.33 -7.87 -31.26
CA LEU A 14 -29.47 -6.79 -31.78
C LEU A 14 -28.62 -6.08 -30.71
N LEU A 15 -28.84 -6.35 -29.42
CA LEU A 15 -28.03 -5.80 -28.33
C LEU A 15 -26.83 -6.68 -27.93
N GLY A 16 -26.71 -7.90 -28.48
CA GLY A 16 -25.62 -8.84 -28.15
C GLY A 16 -24.37 -8.75 -29.02
N LEU A 17 -24.35 -7.86 -30.03
CA LEU A 17 -23.32 -7.87 -31.09
C LEU A 17 -22.62 -6.52 -31.31
N LEU A 18 -22.52 -5.71 -30.26
CA LEU A 18 -21.59 -4.56 -30.18
C LEU A 18 -20.51 -4.72 -29.10
N ALA A 19 -20.33 -5.92 -28.55
CA ALA A 19 -19.33 -6.20 -27.52
C ALA A 19 -18.38 -7.33 -27.96
N SER A 20 -17.62 -7.12 -29.03
CA SER A 20 -16.48 -7.99 -29.37
C SER A 20 -15.42 -7.19 -30.14
N GLY A 21 -15.00 -6.09 -29.54
CA GLY A 21 -13.89 -5.27 -29.97
C GLY A 21 -13.11 -4.70 -28.78
N ALA A 22 -13.14 -5.40 -27.65
CA ALA A 22 -12.16 -5.17 -26.59
C ALA A 22 -10.95 -6.02 -26.96
N ALA A 23 -9.86 -5.38 -27.36
CA ALA A 23 -8.56 -6.01 -27.33
C ALA A 23 -8.42 -6.62 -25.92
N ALA A 24 -8.24 -7.93 -25.86
CA ALA A 24 -7.82 -8.58 -24.62
C ALA A 24 -6.45 -7.98 -24.28
N ARG A 25 -6.44 -6.97 -23.41
CA ARG A 25 -5.25 -6.62 -22.66
C ARG A 25 -4.98 -7.84 -21.81
N SER A 26 -3.90 -8.56 -22.12
CA SER A 26 -3.32 -9.50 -21.19
C SER A 26 -3.15 -8.75 -19.87
N ALA A 27 -3.96 -9.06 -18.86
CA ALA A 27 -3.72 -8.55 -17.53
C ALA A 27 -2.48 -9.30 -17.04
N GLU A 28 -1.31 -8.68 -17.18
CA GLU A 28 -0.12 -9.17 -16.47
C GLU A 28 -0.45 -9.17 -14.98
N HIS A 29 -0.25 -10.34 -14.35
CA HIS A 29 -0.52 -10.50 -12.94
C HIS A 29 0.63 -9.84 -12.16
N LEU A 30 0.46 -8.58 -11.80
CA LEU A 30 1.44 -7.85 -10.99
C LEU A 30 1.25 -8.21 -9.51
N ASN A 31 2.34 -8.57 -8.85
CA ASN A 31 2.39 -8.89 -7.42
C ASN A 31 3.00 -7.74 -6.63
N VAL A 32 2.60 -7.59 -5.36
CA VAL A 32 3.21 -6.60 -4.46
C VAL A 32 4.66 -6.99 -4.21
N GLN A 33 5.58 -6.07 -4.48
CA GLN A 33 6.99 -6.21 -4.13
C GLN A 33 7.19 -5.66 -2.71
N VAL A 34 7.24 -6.56 -1.73
CA VAL A 34 7.26 -6.21 -0.29
C VAL A 34 8.46 -5.33 0.06
N ASP A 35 9.64 -5.62 -0.48
CA ASP A 35 10.87 -4.87 -0.17
C ASP A 35 10.87 -3.42 -0.67
N LEU A 36 10.02 -3.10 -1.64
CA LEU A 36 9.84 -1.73 -2.16
C LEU A 36 8.54 -1.09 -1.67
N SER A 37 7.80 -1.74 -0.76
CA SER A 37 6.47 -1.31 -0.35
C SER A 37 6.34 -1.12 1.16
N PHE A 38 5.47 -0.21 1.59
CA PHE A 38 4.99 -0.12 2.98
C PHE A 38 3.48 0.16 3.03
N GLY A 39 2.82 -0.31 4.09
CA GLY A 39 1.39 -0.09 4.32
C GLY A 39 0.43 -0.92 3.43
N HIS A 40 0.88 -2.07 2.89
CA HIS A 40 0.09 -2.90 1.96
C HIS A 40 -0.83 -3.95 2.60
N ASP A 41 -0.56 -4.39 3.84
CA ASP A 41 -1.25 -5.55 4.46
C ASP A 41 -2.20 -5.19 5.62
N GLY A 42 -2.50 -3.90 5.83
CA GLY A 42 -3.18 -3.46 7.07
C GLY A 42 -2.33 -3.67 8.33
N HIS A 43 -1.08 -4.12 8.18
CA HIS A 43 -0.02 -4.06 9.18
C HIS A 43 0.48 -2.63 9.35
N HIS A 44 1.12 -2.38 10.50
CA HIS A 44 1.67 -1.08 10.81
C HIS A 44 2.69 -0.64 9.77
N VAL A 45 2.76 0.66 9.53
CA VAL A 45 3.77 1.24 8.62
C VAL A 45 5.20 0.98 9.12
N TRP A 46 5.36 0.73 10.42
CA TRP A 46 6.63 0.49 11.08
C TRP A 46 6.91 -1.00 11.35
N THR A 47 8.18 -1.31 11.62
CA THR A 47 8.66 -2.55 12.25
C THR A 47 8.20 -2.67 13.70
N ASP A 48 8.34 -3.86 14.31
CA ASP A 48 7.95 -4.11 15.72
C ASP A 48 8.62 -3.15 16.73
N ASP A 49 9.78 -2.57 16.38
CA ASP A 49 10.47 -1.57 17.19
C ASP A 49 9.83 -0.17 17.14
N HIS A 50 8.84 0.04 16.28
CA HIS A 50 8.13 1.30 16.02
C HIS A 50 9.05 2.47 15.61
N ARG A 51 10.25 2.17 15.09
CA ARG A 51 11.28 3.19 14.80
C ARG A 51 11.67 3.28 13.33
N HIS A 52 11.42 2.23 12.56
CA HIS A 52 11.83 2.17 11.15
C HIS A 52 10.73 1.55 10.29
N VAL A 53 10.86 1.70 8.98
CA VAL A 53 9.99 1.07 7.99
C VAL A 53 10.83 0.05 7.24
N THR A 54 10.37 -1.20 7.18
CA THR A 54 11.13 -2.29 6.53
C THR A 54 11.42 -1.95 5.08
N GLY A 55 12.69 -2.03 4.67
CA GLY A 55 13.12 -1.74 3.29
C GLY A 55 13.15 -0.24 2.94
N TRP A 56 12.97 0.65 3.93
CA TRP A 56 12.97 2.09 3.73
C TRP A 56 13.83 2.82 4.75
N THR A 57 14.77 3.62 4.25
CA THR A 57 15.54 4.56 5.05
C THR A 57 14.84 5.91 5.08
N MET A 58 14.63 6.45 6.28
CA MET A 58 13.97 7.75 6.48
C MET A 58 14.90 8.73 7.17
N ASP A 59 15.00 9.91 6.59
CA ASP A 59 15.84 11.01 7.06
C ASP A 59 15.05 12.31 7.11
N GLY A 60 15.50 13.26 7.92
CA GLY A 60 14.92 14.58 7.96
C GLY A 60 15.95 15.69 7.85
N ASP A 61 15.70 16.82 8.50
CA ASP A 61 16.54 18.01 8.35
C ASP A 61 17.76 17.99 9.29
N GLN A 62 18.78 18.75 8.92
CA GLN A 62 19.99 18.94 9.74
C GLN A 62 19.73 19.57 11.12
N TYR A 63 18.51 20.06 11.37
CA TYR A 63 18.09 20.67 12.63
C TYR A 63 17.35 19.67 13.53
N GLY A 64 17.40 18.38 13.21
CA GLY A 64 16.88 17.30 14.04
C GLY A 64 15.41 16.96 13.81
N HIS A 65 14.79 17.46 12.74
CA HIS A 65 13.50 16.91 12.30
C HIS A 65 13.73 15.52 11.74
N HIS A 66 12.85 14.58 12.10
CA HIS A 66 12.76 13.26 11.48
C HIS A 66 11.29 12.96 11.17
N PRO A 67 10.99 12.18 10.11
CA PRO A 67 9.62 11.75 9.85
C PRO A 67 9.02 11.06 11.07
N GLU A 68 7.80 11.45 11.43
CA GLU A 68 7.08 10.78 12.52
C GLU A 68 6.40 9.54 11.96
N LEU A 69 6.73 8.39 12.51
CA LEU A 69 6.05 7.14 12.16
C LEU A 69 4.82 7.00 13.05
N LEU A 70 3.68 6.72 12.44
CA LEU A 70 2.44 6.32 13.09
C LEU A 70 2.05 4.92 12.60
N SER A 71 1.14 4.29 13.34
CA SER A 71 0.69 2.92 13.06
C SER A 71 0.10 2.78 11.67
N ASP A 72 -0.50 3.84 11.14
CA ASP A 72 -1.27 3.84 9.90
C ASP A 72 -0.70 4.79 8.83
N ARG A 73 0.38 5.53 9.12
CA ARG A 73 0.97 6.51 8.20
C ARG A 73 2.37 6.96 8.62
N VAL A 74 3.08 7.57 7.68
CA VAL A 74 4.26 8.40 7.91
C VAL A 74 3.85 9.86 7.83
N ILE A 75 4.29 10.70 8.78
CA ILE A 75 4.21 12.15 8.68
C ILE A 75 5.59 12.67 8.25
N LEU A 76 5.70 13.10 7.00
CA LEU A 76 6.96 13.60 6.44
C LEU A 76 7.24 15.03 6.92
N THR A 77 6.23 15.91 6.88
CA THR A 77 6.32 17.27 7.45
C THR A 77 5.21 17.46 8.47
N PRO A 78 5.50 18.02 9.66
CA PRO A 78 4.50 18.21 10.69
C PRO A 78 3.65 19.46 10.40
N PRO A 79 2.46 19.58 11.01
CA PRO A 79 1.65 20.80 10.93
C PRO A 79 2.29 21.99 11.65
N TRP A 80 3.28 21.74 12.52
CA TRP A 80 4.11 22.73 13.20
C TRP A 80 5.34 22.02 13.79
N PRO A 81 6.55 22.60 13.79
CA PRO A 81 6.98 23.85 13.15
C PRO A 81 7.13 23.75 11.62
N GLY A 82 7.19 24.89 10.93
CA GLY A 82 7.46 24.93 9.49
C GLY A 82 8.93 24.86 9.11
N ASN A 83 9.20 25.04 7.81
CA ASN A 83 10.53 24.88 7.20
C ASN A 83 11.16 23.50 7.45
N LYS A 84 10.35 22.45 7.43
CA LYS A 84 10.79 21.07 7.66
C LYS A 84 11.01 20.35 6.35
N ARG A 85 12.02 19.48 6.33
CA ARG A 85 12.35 18.62 5.20
C ARG A 85 12.48 17.19 5.65
N ALA A 86 11.97 16.29 4.83
CA ALA A 86 12.02 14.87 5.07
C ALA A 86 12.23 14.11 3.77
N SER A 87 12.84 12.95 3.89
CA SER A 87 12.96 11.98 2.83
C SER A 87 12.68 10.56 3.34
N ALA A 88 12.08 9.74 2.50
CA ALA A 88 11.97 8.30 2.68
C ALA A 88 12.42 7.63 1.38
N TRP A 89 13.39 6.73 1.45
CA TRP A 89 13.98 6.09 0.28
C TRP A 89 13.95 4.59 0.43
N ALA A 90 13.54 3.89 -0.63
CA ALA A 90 13.69 2.44 -0.69
C ALA A 90 15.17 2.05 -0.58
N ASP A 91 15.44 0.97 0.15
CA ASP A 91 16.79 0.45 0.35
C ASP A 91 17.30 -0.27 -0.90
N TRP A 92 16.38 -0.85 -1.67
CA TRP A 92 16.67 -1.62 -2.88
C TRP A 92 16.14 -0.91 -4.15
N PRO A 93 16.81 -1.08 -5.29
CA PRO A 93 16.33 -0.56 -6.56
C PRO A 93 15.22 -1.44 -7.15
N GLU A 94 14.33 -0.83 -7.93
CA GLU A 94 13.38 -1.55 -8.79
C GLU A 94 14.12 -2.12 -9.99
N MET A 95 13.96 -3.41 -10.22
CA MET A 95 14.66 -4.13 -11.29
C MET A 95 13.75 -4.45 -12.48
N ASP A 96 12.45 -4.22 -12.34
CA ASP A 96 11.48 -4.44 -13.40
C ASP A 96 11.35 -3.26 -14.36
N GLU A 97 11.18 -3.59 -15.64
CA GLU A 97 10.88 -2.60 -16.68
C GLU A 97 9.44 -2.12 -16.61
N HIS A 98 8.54 -2.97 -16.11
CA HIS A 98 7.11 -2.71 -16.00
C HIS A 98 6.70 -2.79 -14.53
N TRP A 99 6.09 -1.73 -14.04
CA TRP A 99 5.68 -1.64 -12.64
C TRP A 99 4.51 -0.69 -12.48
N THR A 100 3.82 -0.83 -11.35
CA THR A 100 2.79 0.10 -10.89
C THR A 100 3.09 0.51 -9.46
N VAL A 101 3.03 1.81 -9.18
CA VAL A 101 3.09 2.37 -7.83
C VAL A 101 1.71 2.87 -7.46
N ASN A 102 1.24 2.54 -6.26
CA ASN A 102 0.08 3.17 -5.64
C ASN A 102 0.50 3.83 -4.33
N SER A 103 0.18 5.10 -4.14
CA SER A 103 0.46 5.81 -2.90
C SER A 103 -0.71 6.68 -2.48
N GLU A 104 -1.19 6.46 -1.26
CA GLU A 104 -2.21 7.27 -0.62
C GLU A 104 -1.55 8.34 0.26
N PHE A 105 -1.85 9.61 0.00
CA PHE A 105 -1.28 10.74 0.74
C PHE A 105 -2.33 11.79 1.11
N ARG A 106 -2.00 12.64 2.08
CA ARG A 106 -2.83 13.76 2.51
C ARG A 106 -1.97 14.98 2.76
N VAL A 107 -2.47 16.15 2.34
CA VAL A 107 -1.85 17.45 2.63
C VAL A 107 -2.84 18.32 3.39
N SER A 108 -2.43 18.88 4.52
CA SER A 108 -3.29 19.68 5.38
C SER A 108 -2.56 20.85 6.03
N GLY A 109 -3.23 22.00 6.12
CA GLY A 109 -2.66 23.19 6.73
C GLY A 109 -3.56 24.44 6.64
N PRO A 110 -3.15 25.56 7.26
CA PRO A 110 -3.90 26.83 7.27
C PRO A 110 -3.99 27.48 5.89
N GLU A 111 -4.94 28.36 5.61
CA GLU A 111 -5.24 28.87 4.25
C GLU A 111 -4.01 29.22 3.37
N HIS A 112 -2.99 29.89 3.92
CA HIS A 112 -1.79 30.33 3.21
C HIS A 112 -0.56 29.43 3.40
N ALA A 113 -0.71 28.24 3.98
CA ALA A 113 0.39 27.29 4.06
C ALA A 113 0.71 26.65 2.72
N SER A 114 1.98 26.27 2.59
CA SER A 114 2.44 25.49 1.45
C SER A 114 3.42 24.40 1.87
N ALA A 115 3.46 23.37 1.05
CA ALA A 115 4.55 22.43 1.02
C ALA A 115 4.73 21.93 -0.42
N ASN A 116 5.83 21.23 -0.61
CA ASN A 116 6.16 20.55 -1.84
C ASN A 116 6.42 19.09 -1.50
N PHE A 117 5.66 18.20 -2.15
CA PHE A 117 5.78 16.76 -2.04
C PHE A 117 6.28 16.21 -3.37
N ASN A 118 7.22 15.27 -3.36
CA ASN A 118 7.80 14.68 -4.55
C ASN A 118 7.89 13.17 -4.37
N ILE A 119 7.50 12.41 -5.39
CA ILE A 119 7.81 10.99 -5.54
C ILE A 119 8.90 10.88 -6.60
N TRP A 120 9.96 10.16 -6.27
CA TRP A 120 11.16 10.00 -7.09
C TRP A 120 11.29 8.57 -7.57
N TYR A 121 11.89 8.43 -8.74
CA TYR A 121 12.43 7.20 -9.29
C TYR A 121 13.76 7.51 -9.96
N VAL A 122 14.86 7.40 -9.22
CA VAL A 122 16.18 7.97 -9.61
C VAL A 122 17.31 6.96 -9.46
N SER A 123 18.35 7.08 -10.29
CA SER A 123 19.48 6.15 -10.27
C SER A 123 20.35 6.25 -9.02
N ASP A 124 20.44 7.45 -8.43
CA ASP A 124 21.19 7.71 -7.20
C ASP A 124 20.39 8.59 -6.23
N LYS A 125 19.93 7.99 -5.13
CA LYS A 125 19.18 8.67 -4.07
C LYS A 125 20.00 9.72 -3.31
N HIS A 126 21.33 9.60 -3.27
CA HIS A 126 22.20 10.55 -2.59
C HIS A 126 22.39 11.87 -3.34
N LEU A 127 22.06 11.93 -4.64
CA LEU A 127 22.04 13.19 -5.38
C LEU A 127 20.80 14.03 -5.06
N VAL A 128 19.74 13.39 -4.57
CA VAL A 128 18.48 14.03 -4.22
C VAL A 128 18.39 14.30 -2.72
N GLU A 129 18.75 13.32 -1.87
CA GLU A 129 18.61 13.40 -0.40
C GLU A 129 17.18 13.84 -0.01
N SER A 130 17.04 15.00 0.64
CA SER A 130 15.78 15.65 1.02
C SER A 130 15.44 16.87 0.13
N SER A 131 16.01 16.93 -1.07
CA SER A 131 15.73 17.99 -2.04
C SER A 131 14.34 17.88 -2.65
N SER A 132 13.77 19.04 -2.98
CA SER A 132 12.63 19.15 -3.90
C SER A 132 13.10 19.27 -5.33
N ILE A 133 12.18 19.15 -6.30
CA ILE A 133 12.47 19.46 -7.71
C ILE A 133 13.06 20.86 -7.92
N TYR A 134 12.78 21.79 -7.01
CA TYR A 134 13.25 23.18 -7.05
C TYR A 134 14.63 23.41 -6.43
N THR A 135 15.14 22.42 -5.68
CA THR A 135 16.41 22.53 -4.94
C THR A 135 17.40 21.42 -5.28
N VAL A 136 16.97 20.38 -5.99
CA VAL A 136 17.82 19.29 -6.46
C VAL A 136 18.78 19.80 -7.55
N GLY A 137 20.02 19.29 -7.54
CA GLY A 137 20.98 19.56 -8.60
C GLY A 137 20.69 18.76 -9.86
N LYS A 138 21.66 17.97 -10.29
CA LYS A 138 21.51 17.00 -11.39
C LYS A 138 21.02 15.69 -10.81
N PHE A 139 20.07 15.06 -11.49
CA PHE A 139 19.60 13.71 -11.19
C PHE A 139 19.31 12.99 -12.50
N ASP A 140 19.30 11.67 -12.48
CA ASP A 140 18.90 10.84 -13.61
C ASP A 140 17.71 9.99 -13.18
N GLY A 141 16.58 10.16 -13.86
CA GLY A 141 15.31 9.52 -13.55
C GLY A 141 14.10 10.45 -13.62
N LEU A 142 13.08 10.11 -12.84
CA LEU A 142 11.74 10.71 -12.85
C LEU A 142 11.40 11.32 -11.50
N ALA A 143 10.69 12.45 -11.53
CA ALA A 143 10.04 13.05 -10.37
C ALA A 143 8.57 13.36 -10.65
N ILE A 144 7.67 12.92 -9.78
CA ILE A 144 6.27 13.32 -9.75
C ILE A 144 6.08 14.29 -8.58
N VAL A 145 5.66 15.50 -8.87
CA VAL A 145 5.62 16.61 -7.92
C VAL A 145 4.17 16.99 -7.66
N MET A 146 3.81 17.05 -6.37
CA MET A 146 2.54 17.58 -5.90
C MET A 146 2.82 18.86 -5.13
N ASP A 147 2.38 19.97 -5.71
CA ASP A 147 2.57 21.30 -5.15
C ASP A 147 1.46 22.27 -5.56
N GLN A 148 1.53 23.47 -5.00
CA GLN A 148 0.64 24.56 -5.36
C GLN A 148 1.29 25.34 -6.52
N TYR A 149 0.83 25.08 -7.73
CA TYR A 149 1.26 25.80 -8.93
C TYR A 149 0.05 26.52 -9.54
N HIS A 150 0.16 27.84 -9.75
CA HIS A 150 -0.96 28.73 -10.09
C HIS A 150 -2.07 28.75 -9.01
N HIS A 151 -3.35 28.76 -9.40
CA HIS A 151 -4.51 28.99 -8.54
C HIS A 151 -5.00 27.72 -7.80
N GLY A 152 -4.18 26.67 -7.68
CA GLY A 152 -4.58 25.44 -7.02
C GLY A 152 -3.46 24.40 -6.93
N GLY A 153 -3.81 23.24 -6.37
CA GLY A 153 -2.93 22.08 -6.36
C GLY A 153 -2.69 21.56 -7.78
N SER A 154 -1.47 21.08 -8.04
CA SER A 154 -1.07 20.52 -9.32
C SER A 154 -0.26 19.24 -9.11
N ILE A 155 -0.33 18.34 -10.09
CA ILE A 155 0.49 17.14 -10.16
C ILE A 155 1.26 17.20 -11.46
N ARG A 156 2.60 17.14 -11.38
CA ARG A 156 3.51 17.43 -12.50
C ARG A 156 4.61 16.38 -12.59
N GLY A 157 4.91 15.91 -13.80
CA GLY A 157 5.98 14.94 -14.06
C GLY A 157 7.20 15.60 -14.68
N PHE A 158 8.38 15.33 -14.14
CA PHE A 158 9.68 15.82 -14.59
C PHE A 158 10.63 14.67 -14.90
N LEU A 159 11.50 14.86 -15.89
CA LEU A 159 12.54 13.91 -16.25
C LEU A 159 13.87 14.62 -16.34
N ASN A 160 14.92 13.91 -15.96
CA ASN A 160 16.28 14.35 -16.15
C ASN A 160 17.15 13.13 -16.44
N ASP A 161 18.19 13.31 -17.23
CA ASP A 161 19.15 12.28 -17.65
C ASP A 161 20.54 12.55 -17.03
N GLY A 162 20.57 13.31 -15.94
CA GLY A 162 21.80 13.78 -15.28
C GLY A 162 22.43 15.02 -15.92
N THR A 163 21.88 15.57 -17.02
CA THR A 163 22.52 16.68 -17.73
C THR A 163 22.16 18.06 -17.15
N ILE A 164 20.91 18.25 -16.71
CA ILE A 164 20.38 19.55 -16.29
C ILE A 164 20.45 19.67 -14.77
N SER A 165 21.00 20.78 -14.27
CA SER A 165 20.91 21.12 -12.84
C SER A 165 19.64 21.91 -12.59
N TYR A 166 18.69 21.35 -11.84
CA TYR A 166 17.38 21.96 -11.62
C TYR A 166 17.45 23.16 -10.67
N LYS A 167 18.27 23.09 -9.63
CA LYS A 167 18.52 24.22 -8.70
C LYS A 167 19.11 25.45 -9.39
N ASP A 168 19.85 25.25 -10.48
CA ASP A 168 20.49 26.32 -11.24
C ASP A 168 19.60 26.79 -12.41
N HIS A 169 18.44 26.15 -12.62
CA HIS A 169 17.54 26.44 -13.73
C HIS A 169 16.52 27.53 -13.35
N HIS A 170 16.55 28.66 -14.05
CA HIS A 170 15.70 29.82 -13.73
C HIS A 170 14.19 29.60 -13.88
N HIS A 171 13.78 28.58 -14.65
CA HIS A 171 12.37 28.30 -14.96
C HIS A 171 12.05 26.81 -14.82
N VAL A 172 12.28 26.23 -13.64
CA VAL A 172 11.97 24.80 -13.38
C VAL A 172 10.53 24.46 -13.80
N ASP A 173 9.58 25.36 -13.57
CA ASP A 173 8.17 25.15 -13.92
C ASP A 173 7.88 24.97 -15.42
N SER A 174 8.84 25.26 -16.30
CA SER A 174 8.72 25.02 -17.75
C SER A 174 9.19 23.63 -18.20
N LEU A 175 9.84 22.89 -17.30
CA LEU A 175 10.40 21.57 -17.55
C LEU A 175 9.45 20.36 -17.42
N PRO A 176 8.25 20.43 -16.82
CA PRO A 176 7.39 19.25 -16.74
C PRO A 176 7.02 18.71 -18.13
N PHE A 177 7.13 17.39 -18.31
CA PHE A 177 6.68 16.73 -19.55
C PHE A 177 5.17 16.44 -19.57
N GLY A 178 4.53 16.47 -18.39
CA GLY A 178 3.10 16.24 -18.20
C GLY A 178 2.61 16.85 -16.90
N HIS A 179 1.36 17.31 -16.88
CA HIS A 179 0.74 17.87 -15.67
C HIS A 179 -0.79 17.81 -15.71
N CYS A 180 -1.41 17.91 -14.55
CA CYS A 180 -2.83 18.24 -14.40
C CYS A 180 -3.05 19.10 -13.14
N THR A 181 -4.16 19.83 -13.10
CA THR A 181 -4.63 20.51 -11.89
C THR A 181 -5.41 19.52 -11.03
N TYR A 182 -5.09 19.44 -9.75
CA TYR A 182 -5.77 18.58 -8.79
C TYR A 182 -5.69 19.18 -7.38
N SER A 183 -6.84 19.51 -6.80
CA SER A 183 -6.94 20.12 -5.47
C SER A 183 -6.88 19.06 -4.36
N PHE A 184 -5.67 18.65 -4.00
CA PHE A 184 -5.42 17.60 -2.97
C PHE A 184 -5.44 18.11 -1.52
N ARG A 185 -5.43 19.43 -1.31
CA ARG A 185 -5.20 20.05 -0.01
C ARG A 185 -6.50 20.21 0.78
N ASN A 186 -6.47 19.89 2.09
CA ASN A 186 -7.60 20.07 3.01
C ASN A 186 -8.89 19.37 2.57
N THR A 187 -8.81 18.22 1.88
CA THR A 187 -9.97 17.45 1.41
C THR A 187 -10.58 16.56 2.51
N GLY A 188 -9.83 16.28 3.57
CA GLY A 188 -10.20 15.35 4.64
C GLY A 188 -10.10 13.86 4.24
N GLN A 189 -9.83 13.56 2.97
CA GLN A 189 -9.67 12.22 2.43
C GLN A 189 -8.21 11.99 2.00
N TRP A 190 -7.84 10.72 1.88
CA TRP A 190 -6.57 10.32 1.26
C TRP A 190 -6.69 10.45 -0.25
N ALA A 191 -5.80 11.23 -0.87
CA ALA A 191 -5.66 11.25 -2.32
C ALA A 191 -4.88 10.02 -2.77
N ASN A 192 -5.39 9.30 -3.76
CA ASN A 192 -4.74 8.11 -4.29
C ASN A 192 -4.00 8.45 -5.59
N LEU A 193 -2.66 8.42 -5.55
CA LEU A 193 -1.82 8.56 -6.74
C LEU A 193 -1.42 7.18 -7.25
N GLU A 194 -1.63 6.94 -8.54
CA GLU A 194 -1.18 5.73 -9.21
C GLU A 194 -0.25 6.07 -10.38
N LEU A 195 0.95 5.50 -10.36
CA LEU A 195 1.93 5.62 -11.44
C LEU A 195 2.04 4.26 -12.13
N ARG A 196 1.96 4.23 -13.45
CA ARG A 196 2.06 3.00 -14.24
C ARG A 196 3.11 3.15 -15.33
N GLN A 197 4.13 2.30 -15.30
CA GLN A 197 5.01 2.11 -16.44
C GLN A 197 4.71 0.77 -17.10
N THR A 198 4.26 0.82 -18.34
CA THR A 198 4.01 -0.35 -19.17
C THR A 198 5.04 -0.41 -20.31
N GLU A 199 4.98 -1.46 -21.12
CA GLU A 199 5.79 -1.58 -22.33
C GLU A 199 5.60 -0.41 -23.30
N HIS A 200 4.44 0.25 -23.28
CA HIS A 200 4.01 1.18 -24.31
C HIS A 200 3.82 2.62 -23.84
N ASP A 201 3.50 2.82 -22.57
CA ASP A 201 3.21 4.13 -22.02
C ASP A 201 3.54 4.25 -20.53
N PHE A 202 3.80 5.50 -20.16
CA PHE A 202 3.82 5.96 -18.78
C PHE A 202 2.51 6.73 -18.51
N GLU A 203 1.80 6.34 -17.46
CA GLU A 203 0.51 6.92 -17.06
C GLU A 203 0.53 7.33 -15.58
N VAL A 204 -0.07 8.49 -15.29
CA VAL A 204 -0.33 8.97 -13.93
C VAL A 204 -1.85 9.11 -13.76
N LEU A 205 -2.39 8.45 -12.74
CA LEU A 205 -3.78 8.54 -12.32
C LEU A 205 -3.87 9.12 -10.91
N VAL A 206 -4.97 9.82 -10.65
CA VAL A 206 -5.28 10.42 -9.36
C VAL A 206 -6.74 10.12 -9.07
N ASP A 207 -7.01 9.46 -7.95
CA ASP A 207 -8.34 8.94 -7.57
C ASP A 207 -9.02 8.17 -8.72
N GLY A 208 -8.24 7.33 -9.41
CA GLY A 208 -8.70 6.53 -10.55
C GLY A 208 -8.92 7.30 -11.86
N HIS A 209 -8.71 8.62 -11.88
CA HIS A 209 -8.83 9.47 -13.07
C HIS A 209 -7.46 9.76 -13.66
N ARG A 210 -7.34 9.70 -14.98
CA ARG A 210 -6.08 10.02 -15.67
C ARG A 210 -5.71 11.50 -15.47
N CYS A 211 -4.54 11.73 -14.90
CA CYS A 211 -3.90 13.05 -14.85
C CYS A 211 -3.17 13.33 -16.17
N PHE A 212 -2.21 12.48 -16.55
CA PHE A 212 -1.54 12.54 -17.85
C PHE A 212 -1.00 11.17 -18.27
N GLN A 213 -0.78 11.00 -19.57
CA GLN A 213 -0.23 9.78 -20.17
C GLN A 213 0.68 10.14 -21.35
N THR A 214 1.78 9.42 -21.53
CA THR A 214 2.70 9.62 -22.65
C THR A 214 3.38 8.31 -23.07
N LYS A 215 3.65 8.17 -24.37
CA LYS A 215 4.41 7.05 -24.94
C LYS A 215 5.91 7.36 -25.11
N LYS A 216 6.30 8.59 -24.77
CA LYS A 216 7.67 9.10 -25.00
C LYS A 216 8.57 8.95 -23.79
N VAL A 217 7.99 8.68 -22.63
CA VAL A 217 8.70 8.54 -21.37
C VAL A 217 8.85 7.06 -21.08
N LYS A 218 10.08 6.66 -20.80
CA LYS A 218 10.43 5.33 -20.34
C LYS A 218 11.61 5.49 -19.39
N VAL A 219 11.43 5.16 -18.14
CA VAL A 219 12.50 5.13 -17.14
C VAL A 219 13.08 3.73 -17.06
N HIS A 220 14.40 3.64 -16.91
CA HIS A 220 15.10 2.36 -16.95
C HIS A 220 14.98 1.63 -15.59
N PRO A 221 15.11 0.29 -15.57
CA PRO A 221 15.33 -0.44 -14.34
C PRO A 221 16.60 0.00 -13.60
N GLY A 222 16.74 -0.47 -12.36
CA GLY A 222 17.90 -0.21 -11.49
C GLY A 222 17.86 1.14 -10.78
N HIS A 223 16.68 1.78 -10.69
CA HIS A 223 16.50 3.06 -9.99
C HIS A 223 15.78 2.86 -8.66
N TYR A 224 15.94 3.81 -7.75
CA TYR A 224 15.36 3.80 -6.41
C TYR A 224 14.08 4.62 -6.36
N PHE A 225 13.05 4.06 -5.74
CA PHE A 225 11.89 4.82 -5.32
C PHE A 225 12.20 5.66 -4.09
N GLY A 226 11.64 6.86 -4.04
CA GLY A 226 11.75 7.72 -2.87
C GLY A 226 10.66 8.77 -2.79
N LEU A 227 10.54 9.36 -1.61
CA LEU A 227 9.60 10.40 -1.27
C LEU A 227 10.40 11.54 -0.65
N THR A 228 10.15 12.77 -1.07
CA THR A 228 10.67 13.95 -0.36
C THR A 228 9.57 14.96 -0.11
N ALA A 229 9.61 15.60 1.05
CA ALA A 229 8.66 16.61 1.45
C ALA A 229 9.39 17.83 2.02
N ALA A 230 8.92 19.03 1.69
CA ALA A 230 9.42 20.28 2.23
C ALA A 230 8.26 21.23 2.55
N SER A 231 8.12 21.64 3.81
CA SER A 231 7.09 22.60 4.24
C SER A 231 7.63 24.04 4.27
N SER A 232 6.75 25.01 4.06
CA SER A 232 7.06 26.44 4.23
C SER A 232 6.68 26.92 5.64
N GLU A 233 6.52 28.24 5.79
CA GLU A 233 6.10 28.90 7.02
C GLU A 233 5.07 29.98 6.64
N PRO A 234 3.76 29.76 6.88
CA PRO A 234 3.17 28.65 7.62
C PRO A 234 3.23 27.28 6.89
N PRO A 235 3.36 26.16 7.61
CA PRO A 235 3.58 24.84 6.98
C PRO A 235 2.29 24.10 6.58
N ASP A 236 2.42 23.30 5.53
CA ASP A 236 1.54 22.15 5.30
C ASP A 236 2.14 20.88 5.93
N SER A 237 1.29 20.10 6.59
CA SER A 237 1.56 18.72 6.97
C SER A 237 1.41 17.81 5.75
N ILE A 238 2.40 16.96 5.51
CA ILE A 238 2.37 15.94 4.46
C ILE A 238 2.40 14.57 5.13
N GLU A 239 1.35 13.80 4.90
CA GLU A 239 1.18 12.46 5.45
C GLU A 239 1.07 11.44 4.32
N VAL A 240 1.72 10.29 4.46
CA VAL A 240 1.69 9.19 3.49
C VAL A 240 1.25 7.92 4.21
N LYS A 241 0.12 7.37 3.79
CA LYS A 241 -0.48 6.18 4.37
C LYS A 241 0.23 4.91 3.89
N ASN A 242 0.54 4.85 2.59
CA ASN A 242 1.21 3.72 1.98
C ASN A 242 2.01 4.12 0.73
N PHE A 243 2.90 3.23 0.35
CA PHE A 243 3.58 3.23 -0.94
C PHE A 243 3.70 1.77 -1.38
N ILE A 244 2.98 1.39 -2.43
CA ILE A 244 2.82 -0.01 -2.83
C ILE A 244 3.33 -0.14 -4.26
N VAL A 245 4.42 -0.88 -4.42
CA VAL A 245 4.99 -1.23 -5.71
C VAL A 245 4.48 -2.59 -6.12
N LYS A 246 4.05 -2.70 -7.38
CA LYS A 246 3.64 -3.95 -8.00
C LYS A 246 4.43 -4.17 -9.27
N GLY A 247 5.07 -5.32 -9.37
CA GLY A 247 5.85 -5.75 -10.53
C GLY A 247 5.47 -7.17 -10.97
N PRO A 248 6.06 -7.67 -12.07
CA PRO A 248 6.03 -9.08 -12.44
C PRO A 248 6.30 -10.00 -11.24
N ALA A 249 5.69 -11.18 -11.26
CA ALA A 249 5.92 -12.20 -10.24
C ALA A 249 7.38 -12.70 -10.31
N HIS A 250 8.23 -12.22 -9.40
CA HIS A 250 9.53 -12.83 -9.14
C HIS A 250 9.42 -13.82 -7.99
N ASN A 251 10.20 -14.90 -8.04
CA ASN A 251 10.48 -15.68 -6.85
C ASN A 251 11.14 -14.73 -5.86
N ALA A 252 10.48 -14.48 -4.73
CA ALA A 252 10.96 -13.60 -3.67
C ALA A 252 12.46 -13.84 -3.45
N HIS A 253 13.22 -12.75 -3.39
CA HIS A 253 14.64 -12.79 -3.08
C HIS A 253 14.80 -13.56 -1.76
N ASP A 254 15.33 -14.78 -1.82
CA ASP A 254 15.54 -15.61 -0.64
C ASP A 254 16.62 -14.92 0.21
N PRO A 255 16.28 -14.35 1.39
CA PRO A 255 17.24 -13.61 2.22
C PRO A 255 18.34 -14.52 2.78
N SER A 256 18.27 -15.85 2.56
CA SER A 256 19.19 -16.81 3.15
C SER A 256 20.50 -17.00 2.38
N HIS A 257 20.68 -16.38 1.21
CA HIS A 257 21.88 -16.61 0.40
C HIS A 257 23.03 -15.59 0.54
N ASP A 258 22.82 -14.41 1.14
CA ASP A 258 23.89 -13.41 1.33
C ASP A 258 24.48 -13.33 2.75
N ALA A 259 24.00 -14.17 3.67
CA ALA A 259 24.51 -14.23 5.05
C ALA A 259 25.86 -14.97 5.21
N THR A 260 26.47 -15.46 4.11
CA THR A 260 27.67 -16.32 4.20
C THR A 260 28.98 -15.68 3.75
N ASP A 261 28.99 -14.48 3.13
CA ASP A 261 30.24 -13.87 2.63
C ASP A 261 30.72 -12.62 3.41
N HIS A 262 29.96 -12.17 4.41
CA HIS A 262 30.38 -11.05 5.29
C HIS A 262 30.87 -11.47 6.69
N ALA A 263 30.89 -12.77 7.00
CA ALA A 263 31.35 -13.29 8.30
C ALA A 263 32.88 -13.40 8.44
N HIS A 264 33.67 -13.12 7.40
CA HIS A 264 35.13 -13.32 7.43
C HIS A 264 35.99 -12.05 7.60
N HIS A 265 35.39 -10.86 7.79
CA HIS A 265 36.14 -9.62 8.02
C HIS A 265 35.85 -8.89 9.35
N ALA A 266 35.03 -9.46 10.24
CA ALA A 266 34.71 -8.85 11.55
C ALA A 266 35.35 -9.60 12.75
N ALA A 267 36.55 -10.16 12.58
CA ALA A 267 37.22 -10.95 13.62
C ALA A 267 38.59 -10.41 14.08
N ASP A 268 38.90 -9.12 13.86
CA ASP A 268 40.11 -8.49 14.39
C ASP A 268 39.82 -7.05 14.83
N TYR A 269 39.17 -6.86 15.98
CA TYR A 269 39.42 -5.79 16.96
C TYR A 269 38.43 -5.88 18.14
N TYR A 270 38.62 -6.84 19.03
CA TYR A 270 38.14 -6.70 20.41
C TYR A 270 39.03 -7.52 21.35
N ASN A 271 39.93 -6.83 22.05
CA ASN A 271 40.72 -7.39 23.14
C ASN A 271 40.13 -6.89 24.47
N PRO A 272 39.49 -7.73 25.29
CA PRO A 272 38.94 -7.33 26.56
C PRO A 272 39.97 -7.54 27.67
N SER A 273 40.55 -6.46 28.22
CA SER A 273 41.16 -6.52 29.55
C SER A 273 41.34 -5.13 30.17
N HIS A 274 41.06 -5.11 31.49
CA HIS A 274 41.23 -4.04 32.47
C HIS A 274 40.20 -2.90 32.47
N TYR A 275 39.27 -2.93 33.43
CA TYR A 275 39.33 -2.07 34.63
C TYR A 275 38.58 -2.73 35.79
N GLN A 276 39.32 -3.05 36.84
CA GLN A 276 38.83 -3.46 38.15
C GLN A 276 39.34 -2.44 39.15
N SER A 277 38.42 -1.73 39.81
CA SER A 277 38.70 -0.93 41.00
C SER A 277 37.34 -0.58 41.62
N ALA A 278 36.90 -1.35 42.62
CA ALA A 278 37.29 -1.30 44.03
C ALA A 278 36.41 -0.30 44.80
N SER A 279 35.45 -0.89 45.50
CA SER A 279 34.66 -0.33 46.58
C SER A 279 35.55 0.02 47.78
N HIS A 280 35.46 1.27 48.24
CA HIS A 280 35.86 1.68 49.59
C HIS A 280 34.72 2.49 50.19
N HIS A 281 34.13 1.95 51.25
CA HIS A 281 33.23 2.63 52.18
C HIS A 281 34.07 3.02 53.39
N ASP A 282 34.19 4.33 53.63
CA ASP A 282 34.55 4.87 54.94
C ASP A 282 33.31 5.58 55.53
N PRO A 283 32.96 5.32 56.81
CA PRO A 283 31.78 5.89 57.45
C PRO A 283 32.08 7.25 58.07
N VAL A 284 31.27 8.27 57.74
CA VAL A 284 31.30 9.56 58.44
C VAL A 284 30.10 9.66 59.37
N HIS A 285 30.42 9.72 60.66
CA HIS A 285 29.53 10.09 61.77
C HIS A 285 28.93 11.49 61.56
N HIS A 286 27.62 11.63 61.74
CA HIS A 286 27.02 12.91 62.13
C HIS A 286 26.04 12.71 63.29
N ASP A 287 26.36 13.42 64.37
CA ASP A 287 25.68 13.43 65.65
C ASP A 287 24.26 13.98 65.59
N ALA A 288 23.41 13.41 66.44
CA ALA A 288 22.07 13.87 66.75
C ALA A 288 22.11 15.20 67.53
N ILE A 289 21.29 16.16 67.11
CA ILE A 289 20.84 17.28 67.96
C ILE A 289 19.31 17.26 68.00
N HIS A 290 18.80 17.11 69.22
CA HIS A 290 17.39 17.24 69.57
C HIS A 290 16.94 18.71 69.53
N GLY A 291 15.74 18.98 68.98
CA GLY A 291 15.07 20.27 69.17
C GLY A 291 13.74 20.46 68.43
N ALA A 292 12.65 20.41 69.20
CA ALA A 292 11.28 20.92 68.96
C ALA A 292 10.30 20.13 68.05
N PRO A 293 9.07 19.82 68.54
CA PRO A 293 8.03 19.15 67.76
C PRO A 293 7.21 20.15 66.93
N PRO A 294 6.79 19.81 65.70
CA PRO A 294 5.82 20.61 64.94
C PRO A 294 4.40 20.48 65.55
N PRO A 295 3.53 21.48 65.37
CA PRO A 295 2.24 21.56 66.03
C PRO A 295 1.28 20.49 65.54
N LYS A 296 0.43 20.01 66.47
CA LYS A 296 -0.67 19.08 66.21
C LYS A 296 -1.70 19.76 65.30
N TYR A 297 -1.86 19.24 64.10
CA TYR A 297 -3.07 19.42 63.32
C TYR A 297 -3.92 18.16 63.51
N GLU A 298 -5.17 18.33 63.92
CA GLU A 298 -6.16 17.26 64.00
C GLU A 298 -6.30 16.61 62.62
N HIS A 299 -5.87 15.35 62.51
CA HIS A 299 -6.25 14.49 61.41
C HIS A 299 -7.75 14.23 61.52
N HIS A 300 -8.52 14.76 60.58
CA HIS A 300 -9.78 14.14 60.23
C HIS A 300 -9.46 12.76 59.65
N GLU A 301 -9.83 11.72 60.40
CA GLU A 301 -9.87 10.34 59.96
C GLU A 301 -10.69 10.24 58.68
N HIS A 302 -10.06 9.85 57.57
CA HIS A 302 -10.59 8.97 56.52
C HIS A 302 -9.58 8.87 55.36
N HIS A 303 -8.47 8.14 55.59
CA HIS A 303 -7.71 7.57 54.47
C HIS A 303 -7.63 6.07 54.72
N LYS A 304 -8.48 5.32 54.01
CA LYS A 304 -8.16 3.92 53.72
C LYS A 304 -7.01 3.94 52.73
N ASP A 305 -5.98 3.15 53.03
CA ASP A 305 -4.84 2.90 52.15
C ASP A 305 -5.39 2.28 50.84
N SER A 306 -5.39 3.04 49.74
CA SER A 306 -5.95 2.59 48.44
C SER A 306 -5.04 1.59 47.71
N ARG A 307 -3.96 1.12 48.33
CA ARG A 307 -2.98 0.21 47.71
C ARG A 307 -3.45 -1.24 47.64
N ASP A 308 -4.45 -1.62 48.43
CA ASP A 308 -4.96 -3.00 48.50
C ASP A 308 -6.22 -3.24 47.65
N GLN A 309 -6.61 -2.30 46.78
CA GLN A 309 -7.92 -2.31 46.08
C GLN A 309 -7.87 -2.64 44.58
N TYR A 310 -6.73 -3.09 44.05
CA TYR A 310 -6.56 -3.41 42.62
C TYR A 310 -6.00 -4.84 42.44
N ASP A 311 -6.82 -5.85 42.74
CA ASP A 311 -6.52 -7.29 42.55
C ASP A 311 -7.41 -7.92 41.46
N GLY A 312 -7.73 -7.17 40.39
CA GLY A 312 -8.68 -7.62 39.37
C GLY A 312 -8.30 -7.23 37.96
N LYS A 313 -8.55 -8.13 36.99
CA LYS A 313 -8.46 -7.89 35.53
C LYS A 313 -9.62 -7.05 34.98
N ASP A 314 -10.27 -6.26 35.82
CA ASP A 314 -11.44 -5.46 35.46
C ASP A 314 -11.04 -4.00 35.21
N TRP A 315 -11.83 -3.31 34.40
CA TRP A 315 -11.65 -1.88 34.13
C TRP A 315 -12.14 -1.05 35.32
N TYR A 316 -11.33 -0.10 35.77
CA TYR A 316 -11.66 0.76 36.91
C TYR A 316 -12.13 2.14 36.44
N TRP A 317 -13.28 2.58 36.95
CA TRP A 317 -13.78 3.95 36.74
C TRP A 317 -13.73 4.70 38.07
N VAL A 318 -13.35 5.98 38.03
CA VAL A 318 -13.38 6.85 39.21
C VAL A 318 -14.85 7.08 39.62
N ASP A 319 -15.20 6.83 40.88
CA ASP A 319 -16.54 7.11 41.41
C ASP A 319 -16.78 8.63 41.35
N GLU A 320 -17.96 9.03 40.86
CA GLU A 320 -18.36 10.43 40.67
C GLU A 320 -18.24 11.27 41.96
N LYS A 321 -18.21 10.61 43.12
CA LYS A 321 -18.03 11.22 44.45
C LYS A 321 -16.62 11.71 44.75
N GLU A 322 -15.61 11.34 43.96
CA GLU A 322 -14.21 11.79 44.13
C GLU A 322 -13.85 13.00 43.25
N HIS A 323 -14.81 13.54 42.48
CA HIS A 323 -14.57 14.75 41.71
C HIS A 323 -14.51 15.99 42.62
N ILE A 324 -13.36 16.67 42.61
CA ILE A 324 -13.25 18.03 43.12
C ILE A 324 -14.21 18.90 42.30
N LYS A 325 -15.14 19.59 42.97
CA LYS A 325 -16.12 20.45 42.29
C LYS A 325 -15.41 21.63 41.62
N ASP A 326 -15.72 21.84 40.34
CA ASP A 326 -15.21 22.99 39.62
C ASP A 326 -15.85 24.29 40.11
N HIS A 327 -15.00 25.25 40.44
CA HIS A 327 -15.38 26.59 40.84
C HIS A 327 -14.77 27.61 39.87
N GLU A 328 -15.46 28.72 39.64
CA GLU A 328 -15.00 29.80 38.78
C GLU A 328 -13.72 30.44 39.35
N SER A 329 -12.85 30.98 38.49
CA SER A 329 -11.49 31.42 38.87
C SER A 329 -11.43 32.50 39.98
N GLY A 330 -12.52 33.22 40.21
CA GLY A 330 -12.67 34.22 41.28
C GLY A 330 -13.24 33.70 42.61
N TYR A 331 -13.53 32.41 42.72
CA TYR A 331 -14.20 31.83 43.90
C TYR A 331 -13.32 31.85 45.16
N TYR A 332 -12.02 31.57 45.01
CA TYR A 332 -11.07 31.54 46.13
C TYR A 332 -10.42 32.91 46.33
N ASN A 333 -10.80 33.58 47.41
CA ASN A 333 -10.35 34.95 47.70
C ASN A 333 -9.01 35.00 48.45
N ASN A 334 -8.60 33.90 49.06
CA ASN A 334 -7.35 33.80 49.80
C ASN A 334 -6.30 32.93 49.08
N GLU A 335 -5.03 33.28 49.20
CA GLU A 335 -3.92 32.50 48.60
C GLU A 335 -3.85 31.08 49.16
N LYS A 336 -4.08 30.91 50.48
CA LYS A 336 -4.04 29.59 51.11
C LYS A 336 -5.09 28.63 50.54
N GLU A 337 -6.27 29.14 50.18
CA GLU A 337 -7.36 28.34 49.59
C GLU A 337 -7.06 28.00 48.13
N ARG A 338 -6.47 28.95 47.38
CA ARG A 338 -6.00 28.70 46.00
C ARG A 338 -4.90 27.63 45.94
N PHE A 339 -3.93 27.67 46.87
CA PHE A 339 -2.89 26.65 46.94
C PHE A 339 -3.42 25.29 47.40
N GLY A 340 -4.42 25.27 48.28
CA GLY A 340 -5.12 24.03 48.69
C GLY A 340 -5.82 23.35 47.51
N ASP A 341 -6.64 24.09 46.76
CA ASP A 341 -7.35 23.55 45.58
C ASP A 341 -6.37 23.04 44.51
N LEU A 342 -5.29 23.78 44.22
CA LEU A 342 -4.28 23.32 43.27
C LEU A 342 -3.58 22.04 43.75
N HIS A 343 -3.28 21.94 45.05
CA HIS A 343 -2.65 20.76 45.63
C HIS A 343 -3.56 19.54 45.53
N ASP A 344 -4.83 19.68 45.88
CA ASP A 344 -5.82 18.60 45.84
C ASP A 344 -6.05 18.13 44.39
N ARG A 345 -6.12 19.06 43.42
CA ARG A 345 -6.22 18.74 41.99
C ARG A 345 -4.98 18.01 41.47
N MET A 346 -3.79 18.41 41.92
CA MET A 346 -2.54 17.75 41.52
C MET A 346 -2.45 16.32 42.08
N GLN A 347 -2.91 16.11 43.32
CA GLN A 347 -3.01 14.77 43.90
C GLN A 347 -4.01 13.89 43.12
N LEU A 348 -5.17 14.44 42.76
CA LEU A 348 -6.17 13.74 41.96
C LEU A 348 -5.63 13.36 40.58
N LEU A 349 -4.95 14.28 39.89
CA LEU A 349 -4.30 14.00 38.60
C LEU A 349 -3.27 12.88 38.72
N ASN A 350 -2.49 12.85 39.79
CA ASN A 350 -1.50 11.80 40.00
C ASN A 350 -2.17 10.44 40.23
N HIS A 351 -3.28 10.39 40.97
CA HIS A 351 -4.05 9.16 41.17
C HIS A 351 -4.70 8.68 39.87
N GLN A 352 -5.26 9.59 39.06
CA GLN A 352 -5.82 9.25 37.75
C GLN A 352 -4.76 8.74 36.78
N MET A 353 -3.54 9.28 36.85
CA MET A 353 -2.42 8.79 36.04
C MET A 353 -2.05 7.35 36.42
N ASP A 354 -2.05 7.01 37.72
CA ASP A 354 -1.78 5.65 38.20
C ASP A 354 -2.85 4.64 37.72
N LEU A 355 -4.12 5.05 37.74
CA LEU A 355 -5.23 4.28 37.17
C LEU A 355 -5.08 4.05 35.67
N LEU A 356 -4.71 5.09 34.91
CA LEU A 356 -4.48 4.99 33.47
C LEU A 356 -3.32 4.04 33.14
N TYR A 357 -2.24 4.06 33.93
CA TYR A 357 -1.14 3.12 33.76
C TYR A 357 -1.58 1.67 33.99
N HIS A 358 -2.40 1.44 35.02
CA HIS A 358 -2.96 0.13 35.30
C HIS A 358 -3.87 -0.34 34.14
N ASP A 359 -4.81 0.50 33.69
CA ASP A 359 -5.72 0.17 32.58
C ASP A 359 -4.97 -0.12 31.27
N PHE A 360 -3.89 0.63 31.00
CA PHE A 360 -3.04 0.38 29.83
C PHE A 360 -2.33 -0.99 29.91
N SER A 361 -1.92 -1.40 31.10
CA SER A 361 -1.31 -2.72 31.32
C SER A 361 -2.31 -3.86 31.08
N VAL A 362 -3.54 -3.73 31.60
CA VAL A 362 -4.61 -4.71 31.39
C VAL A 362 -5.03 -4.78 29.92
N PHE A 363 -5.09 -3.64 29.23
CA PHE A 363 -5.36 -3.57 27.80
C PHE A 363 -4.31 -4.31 26.98
N LYS A 364 -3.03 -4.07 27.28
CA LYS A 364 -1.90 -4.73 26.61
C LYS A 364 -2.00 -6.24 26.77
N ASP A 365 -2.17 -6.73 27.99
CA ASP A 365 -2.29 -8.17 28.27
C ASP A 365 -3.47 -8.80 27.51
N THR A 366 -4.62 -8.11 27.48
CA THR A 366 -5.80 -8.58 26.74
C THR A 366 -5.58 -8.59 25.21
N ALA A 367 -4.83 -7.63 24.69
CA ALA A 367 -4.51 -7.55 23.27
C ALA A 367 -3.54 -8.68 22.85
N GLU A 368 -2.51 -8.94 23.66
CA GLU A 368 -1.57 -10.04 23.45
C GLU A 368 -2.28 -11.40 23.50
N ASP A 369 -3.20 -11.60 24.44
CA ASP A 369 -3.98 -12.84 24.56
C ASP A 369 -4.87 -13.07 23.32
N LYS A 370 -5.55 -12.03 22.82
CA LYS A 370 -6.34 -12.12 21.57
C LYS A 370 -5.46 -12.39 20.36
N GLN A 371 -4.29 -11.78 20.29
CA GLN A 371 -3.33 -12.01 19.20
C GLN A 371 -2.81 -13.45 19.22
N ARG A 372 -2.54 -14.01 20.40
CA ARG A 372 -2.18 -15.43 20.56
C ARG A 372 -3.32 -16.36 20.13
N GLU A 373 -4.57 -16.05 20.49
CA GLU A 373 -5.74 -16.82 20.06
C GLU A 373 -5.90 -16.81 18.54
N LEU A 374 -5.80 -15.64 17.90
CA LEU A 374 -5.85 -15.51 16.43
C LEU A 374 -4.73 -16.27 15.74
N THR A 375 -3.51 -16.19 16.29
CA THR A 375 -2.36 -16.93 15.76
C THR A 375 -2.58 -18.44 15.88
N SER A 376 -3.18 -18.89 16.98
CA SER A 376 -3.52 -20.31 17.18
C SER A 376 -4.60 -20.81 16.22
N TRP A 377 -5.52 -19.94 15.79
CA TRP A 377 -6.54 -20.26 14.79
C TRP A 377 -6.00 -20.26 13.35
N LEU A 378 -4.94 -19.49 13.09
CA LEU A 378 -4.29 -19.41 11.78
C LEU A 378 -3.26 -20.53 11.55
N ALA A 379 -2.67 -21.09 12.61
CA ALA A 379 -1.69 -22.18 12.51
C ALA A 379 -2.17 -23.42 11.69
N PRO A 380 -3.41 -23.93 11.86
CA PRO A 380 -3.92 -25.05 11.07
C PRO A 380 -4.14 -24.70 9.58
N ILE A 381 -4.37 -23.43 9.25
CA ILE A 381 -4.60 -22.98 7.87
C ILE A 381 -3.28 -23.05 7.08
N HIS A 382 -2.17 -22.66 7.70
CA HIS A 382 -0.84 -22.77 7.09
C HIS A 382 -0.44 -24.24 6.82
N GLU A 383 -0.82 -25.16 7.71
CA GLU A 383 -0.59 -26.59 7.53
C GLU A 383 -1.40 -27.15 6.34
N TYR A 384 -2.67 -26.77 6.19
CA TYR A 384 -3.49 -27.13 5.02
C TYR A 384 -2.94 -26.60 3.69
N VAL A 385 -2.38 -25.39 3.67
CA VAL A 385 -1.77 -24.80 2.47
C VAL A 385 -0.47 -25.52 2.11
N SER A 386 0.36 -25.88 3.09
CA SER A 386 1.59 -26.64 2.87
C SER A 386 1.34 -28.05 2.33
N ILE A 387 0.29 -28.72 2.80
CA ILE A 387 -0.12 -30.06 2.31
C ILE A 387 -0.60 -29.99 0.86
N ASN A 388 -1.35 -28.94 0.50
CA ASN A 388 -1.80 -28.74 -0.89
C ASN A 388 -0.64 -28.37 -1.83
N LYS A 389 0.37 -27.64 -1.34
CA LYS A 389 1.59 -27.33 -2.10
C LYS A 389 2.36 -28.61 -2.48
N VAL A 390 2.55 -29.53 -1.52
CA VAL A 390 3.22 -30.82 -1.78
C VAL A 390 2.41 -31.70 -2.76
N MET A 391 1.08 -31.61 -2.73
CA MET A 391 0.22 -32.33 -3.67
C MET A 391 0.27 -31.74 -5.08
N LEU A 392 0.39 -30.41 -5.19
CA LEU A 392 0.58 -29.69 -6.46
C LEU A 392 1.95 -30.00 -7.09
N GLU A 393 3.02 -29.99 -6.32
CA GLU A 393 4.37 -30.35 -6.80
C GLU A 393 4.44 -31.81 -7.29
N ARG A 394 3.71 -32.73 -6.63
CA ARG A 394 3.58 -34.12 -7.11
C ARG A 394 2.73 -34.24 -8.37
N MET A 395 1.67 -33.45 -8.51
CA MET A 395 0.88 -33.41 -9.75
C MET A 395 1.72 -32.88 -10.91
N GLU A 396 2.53 -31.85 -10.69
CA GLU A 396 3.40 -31.27 -11.71
C GLU A 396 4.49 -32.25 -12.17
N ALA A 397 5.10 -32.99 -11.24
CA ALA A 397 6.05 -34.07 -11.57
C ALA A 397 5.38 -35.20 -12.39
N THR A 398 4.15 -35.57 -12.05
CA THR A 398 3.39 -36.60 -12.79
C THR A 398 2.98 -36.11 -14.18
N ILE A 399 2.70 -34.81 -14.33
CA ILE A 399 2.36 -34.17 -15.61
C ILE A 399 3.59 -34.07 -16.51
N GLU A 400 4.77 -33.76 -15.97
CA GLU A 400 6.03 -33.74 -16.74
C GLU A 400 6.43 -35.16 -17.17
N GLU A 401 6.21 -36.17 -16.33
CA GLU A 401 6.42 -37.58 -16.66
C GLU A 401 5.41 -38.07 -17.74
N LEU A 402 4.15 -37.67 -17.65
CA LEU A 402 3.13 -37.92 -18.69
C LEU A 402 3.50 -37.24 -20.02
N LYS A 403 3.99 -36.01 -19.98
CA LYS A 403 4.43 -35.25 -21.17
C LYS A 403 5.65 -35.89 -21.83
N SER A 404 6.55 -36.47 -21.04
CA SER A 404 7.70 -37.25 -21.51
C SER A 404 7.27 -38.55 -22.20
N GLN A 405 6.30 -39.28 -21.62
CA GLN A 405 5.78 -40.53 -22.21
C GLN A 405 4.86 -40.30 -23.43
N VAL A 406 4.24 -39.13 -23.55
CA VAL A 406 3.35 -38.78 -24.68
C VAL A 406 4.11 -38.40 -25.96
N SER A 407 5.40 -38.06 -25.90
CA SER A 407 6.14 -37.58 -27.08
C SER A 407 6.84 -38.69 -27.91
N GLY A 408 6.77 -39.96 -27.50
CA GLY A 408 7.60 -41.02 -28.09
C GLY A 408 6.84 -42.25 -28.58
N LYS A 409 6.30 -42.20 -29.80
CA LYS A 409 5.99 -43.37 -30.69
C LYS A 409 5.04 -44.49 -30.23
N GLU A 410 4.62 -44.60 -28.98
CA GLU A 410 3.77 -45.73 -28.51
C GLU A 410 2.24 -45.46 -28.55
N PHE A 411 1.82 -44.23 -28.85
CA PHE A 411 0.40 -43.85 -28.86
C PHE A 411 -0.43 -44.56 -29.95
N LYS A 412 0.22 -45.11 -30.98
CA LYS A 412 -0.47 -45.75 -32.11
C LYS A 412 -0.82 -47.21 -31.83
N GLU A 413 0.00 -47.91 -31.06
CA GLU A 413 -0.22 -49.33 -30.69
C GLU A 413 -1.26 -49.44 -29.55
N HIS A 414 -1.26 -48.50 -28.60
CA HIS A 414 -2.26 -48.47 -27.54
C HIS A 414 -3.65 -48.01 -28.00
N LEU A 415 -3.77 -47.30 -29.13
CA LEU A 415 -5.06 -46.89 -29.70
C LEU A 415 -5.81 -48.07 -30.35
N GLU A 416 -5.10 -49.02 -30.96
CA GLU A 416 -5.73 -50.25 -31.47
C GLU A 416 -6.23 -51.14 -30.33
N GLY A 417 -5.46 -51.25 -29.23
CA GLY A 417 -5.88 -51.97 -28.03
C GLY A 417 -7.08 -51.35 -27.30
N LEU A 418 -7.15 -50.01 -27.21
CA LEU A 418 -8.28 -49.30 -26.60
C LEU A 418 -9.55 -49.39 -27.45
N SER A 419 -9.43 -49.46 -28.78
CA SER A 419 -10.60 -49.59 -29.66
C SER A 419 -11.38 -50.90 -29.42
N HIS A 420 -10.69 -51.98 -29.07
CA HIS A 420 -11.29 -53.29 -28.83
C HIS A 420 -11.93 -53.39 -27.44
N LEU A 421 -11.32 -52.75 -26.44
CA LEU A 421 -11.85 -52.69 -25.06
C LEU A 421 -13.08 -51.78 -24.93
N VAL A 422 -13.14 -50.70 -25.71
CA VAL A 422 -14.32 -49.81 -25.75
C VAL A 422 -15.49 -50.49 -26.45
N ALA A 423 -15.24 -51.31 -27.49
CA ALA A 423 -16.28 -52.11 -28.15
C ALA A 423 -16.88 -53.16 -27.22
N GLU A 424 -16.09 -53.77 -26.33
CA GLU A 424 -16.55 -54.73 -25.33
C GLU A 424 -17.33 -54.06 -24.17
N SER A 425 -16.90 -52.88 -23.70
CA SER A 425 -17.62 -52.15 -22.64
C SER A 425 -19.00 -51.62 -23.07
N HIS A 426 -19.21 -51.41 -24.37
CA HIS A 426 -20.49 -50.94 -24.90
C HIS A 426 -21.59 -52.02 -24.88
N ALA A 427 -21.22 -53.30 -24.87
CA ALA A 427 -22.17 -54.41 -24.74
C ALA A 427 -22.65 -54.60 -23.29
N THR A 428 -21.82 -54.29 -22.30
CA THR A 428 -22.14 -54.46 -20.88
C THR A 428 -22.81 -53.23 -20.24
N LEU A 429 -22.59 -52.03 -20.78
CA LEU A 429 -23.26 -50.80 -20.33
C LEU A 429 -24.67 -50.60 -20.92
N MET A 430 -25.06 -51.34 -21.97
CA MET A 430 -26.41 -51.29 -22.55
C MET A 430 -27.47 -52.06 -21.74
N ALA A 431 -27.07 -52.88 -20.77
CA ALA A 431 -28.00 -53.69 -19.96
C ALA A 431 -28.49 -52.98 -18.68
N GLY A 432 -28.01 -51.78 -18.37
CA GLY A 432 -28.37 -51.09 -17.14
C GLY A 432 -28.23 -49.59 -17.23
N ILE A 433 -29.26 -48.91 -17.74
CA ILE A 433 -29.87 -47.70 -17.14
C ILE A 433 -31.18 -47.37 -17.88
N PRO A 434 -32.24 -46.93 -17.18
CA PRO A 434 -33.61 -46.84 -17.72
C PRO A 434 -33.89 -45.62 -18.61
N ASN A 435 -34.90 -45.80 -19.46
CA ASN A 435 -35.37 -44.94 -20.57
C ASN A 435 -35.93 -43.55 -20.19
N SER A 436 -35.09 -42.54 -19.89
CA SER A 436 -35.64 -41.17 -19.72
C SER A 436 -34.74 -39.99 -20.13
N VAL A 437 -33.72 -40.17 -20.97
CA VAL A 437 -32.91 -39.01 -21.45
C VAL A 437 -32.64 -38.98 -22.96
N HIS A 438 -33.25 -39.87 -23.75
CA HIS A 438 -32.84 -40.07 -25.15
C HIS A 438 -33.69 -39.36 -26.22
N SER A 439 -34.60 -38.43 -25.87
CA SER A 439 -35.43 -37.73 -26.88
C SER A 439 -35.09 -36.25 -27.08
N MET A 440 -33.97 -35.74 -26.57
CA MET A 440 -33.58 -34.33 -26.74
C MET A 440 -32.12 -34.11 -27.12
N VAL A 441 -31.45 -35.05 -27.80
CA VAL A 441 -30.18 -34.76 -28.48
C VAL A 441 -30.10 -35.57 -29.78
N SER A 442 -30.97 -35.28 -30.75
CA SER A 442 -30.74 -35.71 -32.14
C SER A 442 -31.63 -34.93 -33.12
N SER A 443 -31.35 -33.64 -33.34
CA SER A 443 -31.66 -33.01 -34.62
C SER A 443 -30.88 -31.71 -34.82
N ASN A 444 -30.09 -31.69 -35.89
CA ASN A 444 -29.44 -30.55 -36.55
C ASN A 444 -28.51 -29.65 -35.72
N SER A 445 -27.25 -30.07 -35.56
CA SER A 445 -26.14 -29.11 -35.45
C SER A 445 -25.70 -28.68 -36.87
N PRO A 446 -25.85 -27.39 -37.27
CA PRO A 446 -25.37 -26.92 -38.56
C PRO A 446 -23.84 -26.84 -38.51
N ARG A 447 -23.19 -27.45 -39.49
CA ARG A 447 -21.72 -27.45 -39.64
C ARG A 447 -21.20 -26.01 -39.68
N PHE A 448 -20.16 -25.74 -38.90
CA PHE A 448 -19.43 -24.47 -38.77
C PHE A 448 -19.21 -23.72 -40.11
N GLY A 449 -19.08 -24.44 -41.23
CA GLY A 449 -18.95 -23.87 -42.57
C GLY A 449 -20.14 -23.03 -43.07
N PHE A 450 -21.37 -23.25 -42.59
CA PHE A 450 -22.52 -22.44 -43.00
C PHE A 450 -22.41 -21.00 -42.47
N PHE A 451 -21.97 -20.85 -41.21
CA PHE A 451 -21.80 -19.53 -40.59
C PHE A 451 -20.67 -18.74 -41.25
N VAL A 452 -19.55 -19.40 -41.55
CA VAL A 452 -18.42 -18.76 -42.26
C VAL A 452 -18.85 -18.29 -43.65
N PHE A 453 -19.63 -19.09 -44.39
CA PHE A 453 -20.13 -18.71 -45.70
C PHE A 453 -21.06 -17.49 -45.66
N VAL A 454 -21.96 -17.42 -44.68
CA VAL A 454 -22.88 -16.29 -44.51
C VAL A 454 -22.13 -14.99 -44.21
N ILE A 455 -21.10 -15.06 -43.36
CA ILE A 455 -20.25 -13.90 -43.05
C ILE A 455 -19.50 -13.43 -44.30
N VAL A 456 -18.87 -14.34 -45.05
CA VAL A 456 -18.14 -13.98 -46.28
C VAL A 456 -19.08 -13.41 -47.34
N ALA A 457 -20.28 -13.98 -47.52
CA ALA A 457 -21.28 -13.48 -48.46
C ALA A 457 -21.76 -12.07 -48.10
N SER A 458 -21.96 -11.80 -46.80
CA SER A 458 -22.32 -10.48 -46.29
C SER A 458 -21.24 -9.42 -46.60
N GLN A 459 -19.96 -9.75 -46.40
CA GLN A 459 -18.85 -8.84 -46.68
C GLN A 459 -18.73 -8.50 -48.17
N VAL A 460 -18.92 -9.49 -49.05
CA VAL A 460 -18.91 -9.25 -50.51
C VAL A 460 -20.08 -8.37 -50.94
N MET A 461 -21.26 -8.56 -50.34
CA MET A 461 -22.44 -7.75 -50.65
C MET A 461 -22.27 -6.28 -50.22
N LEU A 462 -21.66 -6.03 -49.05
CA LEU A 462 -21.34 -4.68 -48.58
C LEU A 462 -20.27 -4.01 -49.44
N LEU A 463 -19.24 -4.75 -49.87
CA LEU A 463 -18.23 -4.23 -50.78
C LEU A 463 -18.84 -3.86 -52.14
N GLY A 464 -19.70 -4.71 -52.68
CA GLY A 464 -20.41 -4.46 -53.93
C GLY A 464 -21.32 -3.24 -53.86
N SER A 465 -22.07 -3.08 -52.76
CA SER A 465 -22.96 -1.92 -52.57
C SER A 465 -22.16 -0.62 -52.41
N TYR A 466 -21.01 -0.66 -51.73
CA TYR A 466 -20.10 0.49 -51.61
C TYR A 466 -19.53 0.93 -52.97
N ILE A 467 -19.13 -0.03 -53.82
CA ILE A 467 -18.65 0.27 -55.18
C ILE A 467 -19.75 0.92 -56.02
N VAL A 468 -20.98 0.40 -55.96
CA VAL A 468 -22.13 0.98 -56.68
C VAL A 468 -22.48 2.37 -56.14
N TYR A 469 -22.43 2.57 -54.82
CA TYR A 469 -22.66 3.87 -54.19
C TYR A 469 -21.64 4.90 -54.65
N ARG A 470 -20.34 4.56 -54.62
CA ARG A 470 -19.27 5.45 -55.07
C ARG A 470 -19.39 5.79 -56.55
N ARG A 471 -19.69 4.79 -57.39
CA ARG A 471 -19.91 4.99 -58.82
C ARG A 471 -21.10 5.91 -59.13
N ARG A 472 -22.12 5.95 -58.26
CA ARG A 472 -23.25 6.88 -58.38
C ARG A 472 -22.92 8.29 -57.91
N GLN A 473 -22.03 8.47 -56.93
CA GLN A 473 -21.56 9.80 -56.53
C GLN A 473 -20.68 10.45 -57.61
N ASP A 474 -19.81 9.68 -58.27
CA ASP A 474 -18.96 10.20 -59.36
C ASP A 474 -19.77 10.59 -60.62
N ALA A 475 -21.01 10.08 -60.74
CA ALA A 475 -21.94 10.39 -61.83
C ALA A 475 -22.90 11.56 -61.51
N ALA A 476 -22.85 12.14 -60.30
CA ALA A 476 -23.69 13.28 -59.94
C ALA A 476 -23.06 14.59 -60.46
N PRO A 477 -23.76 15.39 -61.28
CA PRO A 477 -23.21 16.63 -61.80
C PRO A 477 -23.01 17.63 -60.65
N LYS A 478 -21.75 18.03 -60.45
CA LYS A 478 -21.35 19.02 -59.43
C LYS A 478 -22.00 20.36 -59.77
N LYS A 479 -22.98 20.78 -58.96
CA LYS A 479 -23.49 22.16 -58.98
C LYS A 479 -22.44 23.04 -58.30
N TYR A 480 -21.74 23.83 -59.12
CA TYR A 480 -20.92 24.93 -58.64
C TYR A 480 -21.83 26.11 -58.30
N LEU A 481 -21.68 26.63 -57.09
CA LEU A 481 -22.11 27.96 -56.67
C LEU A 481 -20.97 28.54 -55.83
#